data_AF-A0A5C4RZZ6-F1
#
_entry.id   AF-A0A5C4RZZ6-F1
#
_cell.length_a   1.000
_cell.length_b   1.000
_cell.length_c   1.000
_cell.angle_alpha   90.00
_cell.angle_beta   90.00
_cell.angle_gamma   90.00
#
_symmetry.space_group_name_H-M   'P 1'
#
loop_
_entity.id
_entity.type
_entity.pdbx_description
1 polymer ?
#
loop_
_entity_poly.entity_id
_entity_poly.type
_entity_poly.pdbx_seq_one_letter_code
_entity_poly.pdbx_strand_id
1 'polypeptide(L)'
;MLRQAGKPPAMPQLWLWLTITLLWGTVFFGTSIIALNAAVFINKKGFFNPAWEEIYKVYLPYAAFLVLFALVARSLKRLLDPEGRRQSLRQQDVLAGKRERVFVSLGGSIASSFFFTLATSAAFLLVPYFTYFIIDLPLQVILFGALLNIGAGLLVSVVVGLVILLLRSL
;
A
#
# COMPACT_ATOMS: atom_id res chain seq x y z
N MET A 1 2.41 1.61 41.93
CA MET A 1 1.75 2.47 40.94
C MET A 1 1.21 1.60 39.80
N LEU A 2 -0.09 1.32 39.82
CA LEU A 2 -0.76 0.51 38.80
C LEU A 2 -0.89 1.34 37.52
N ARG A 3 -0.08 1.04 36.48
CA ARG A 3 -0.28 1.58 35.14
C ARG A 3 -1.68 1.17 34.68
N GLN A 4 -2.55 2.15 34.45
CA GLN A 4 -3.86 1.96 33.86
C GLN A 4 -3.72 1.00 32.67
N ALA A 5 -4.43 -0.13 32.74
CA ALA A 5 -4.64 -1.01 31.59
C ALA A 5 -5.45 -0.21 30.57
N GLY A 6 -4.74 0.51 29.70
CA GLY A 6 -5.34 1.28 28.63
C GLY A 6 -6.25 0.37 27.82
N LYS A 7 -7.52 0.78 27.66
CA LYS A 7 -8.50 0.09 26.82
C LYS A 7 -7.80 -0.38 25.52
N PRO A 8 -8.04 -1.63 25.07
CA PRO A 8 -7.48 -2.08 23.81
C PRO A 8 -7.82 -1.03 22.73
N PRO A 9 -6.87 -0.67 21.87
CA PRO A 9 -7.07 0.36 20.87
C PRO A 9 -8.32 0.00 20.08
N ALA A 10 -9.34 0.86 20.19
CA ALA A 10 -10.60 0.64 19.49
C ALA A 10 -10.28 0.45 18.00
N MET A 11 -10.89 -0.57 17.39
CA MET A 11 -10.74 -0.82 15.97
C MET A 11 -11.04 0.49 15.23
N PRO A 12 -10.20 0.92 14.26
CA PRO A 12 -10.44 2.15 13.52
C PRO A 12 -11.88 2.18 13.01
N GLN A 13 -12.52 3.34 13.12
CA GLN A 13 -13.84 3.55 12.56
C GLN A 13 -13.81 3.17 11.07
N LEU A 14 -14.91 2.64 10.54
CA LEU A 14 -14.96 2.14 9.15
C LEU A 14 -14.46 3.19 8.17
N TRP A 15 -14.89 4.43 8.34
CA TRP A 15 -14.48 5.56 7.52
C TRP A 15 -12.97 5.79 7.56
N LEU A 16 -12.37 5.87 8.76
CA LEU A 16 -10.93 6.03 8.89
C LEU A 16 -10.16 4.87 8.22
N TRP A 17 -10.64 3.63 8.35
CA TRP A 17 -10.04 2.47 7.69
C TRP A 17 -10.09 2.57 6.16
N LEU A 18 -11.24 2.96 5.61
CA LEU A 18 -11.41 3.16 4.17
C LEU A 18 -10.56 4.33 3.67
N THR A 19 -10.58 5.47 4.36
CA THR A 19 -9.78 6.66 3.99
C THR A 19 -8.31 6.36 3.98
N ILE A 20 -7.78 5.68 5.01
CA ILE A 20 -6.36 5.27 5.05
C ILE A 20 -6.05 4.31 3.89
N THR A 21 -6.92 3.32 3.64
CA THR A 21 -6.70 2.35 2.57
C THR A 21 -6.71 3.01 1.19
N LEU A 22 -7.65 3.92 0.95
CA LEU A 22 -7.73 4.69 -0.29
C LEU A 22 -6.52 5.62 -0.43
N LEU A 23 -6.17 6.40 0.59
CA LEU A 23 -5.02 7.30 0.57
C LEU A 23 -3.73 6.57 0.19
N TRP A 24 -3.41 5.49 0.91
CA TRP A 24 -2.22 4.69 0.62
C TRP A 24 -2.32 4.00 -0.74
N GLY A 25 -3.50 3.47 -1.08
CA GLY A 25 -3.74 2.88 -2.38
C GLY A 25 -3.52 3.84 -3.54
N THR A 26 -3.93 5.11 -3.40
CA THR A 26 -3.67 6.16 -4.40
C THR A 26 -2.18 6.44 -4.54
N VAL A 27 -1.47 6.60 -3.41
CA VAL A 27 -0.03 6.84 -3.41
C VAL A 27 0.69 5.70 -4.12
N PHE A 28 0.37 4.46 -3.74
CA PHE A 28 0.98 3.28 -4.36
C PHE A 28 0.56 3.07 -5.81
N PHE A 29 -0.65 3.45 -6.20
CA PHE A 29 -1.07 3.42 -7.60
C PHE A 29 -0.20 4.35 -8.45
N GLY A 30 0.00 5.59 -8.00
CA GLY A 30 0.89 6.54 -8.66
C GLY A 30 2.33 6.06 -8.74
N THR A 31 2.89 5.58 -7.62
CA THR A 31 4.29 5.09 -7.61
C THR A 31 4.45 3.83 -8.47
N SER A 32 3.43 2.97 -8.53
CA SER A 32 3.42 1.78 -9.39
C SER A 32 3.43 2.15 -10.87
N ILE A 33 2.68 3.18 -11.29
CA ILE A 33 2.71 3.66 -12.68
C ILE A 33 4.12 4.11 -13.06
N ILE A 34 4.77 4.90 -12.20
CA ILE A 34 6.14 5.36 -12.43
C ILE A 34 7.10 4.17 -12.51
N ALA A 35 6.99 3.23 -11.58
CA ALA A 35 7.86 2.05 -11.55
C ALA A 35 7.66 1.13 -12.76
N LEU A 36 6.42 0.93 -13.21
CA LEU A 36 6.09 0.14 -14.41
C LEU A 36 6.59 0.82 -15.69
N ASN A 37 6.44 2.14 -15.80
CA ASN A 37 6.95 2.91 -16.94
C ASN A 37 8.49 2.84 -17.01
N ALA A 38 9.16 3.01 -15.86
CA ALA A 38 10.60 2.82 -15.77
C ALA A 38 11.02 1.38 -16.12
N ALA A 39 10.25 0.38 -15.68
CA ALA A 39 10.52 -1.01 -15.99
C ALA A 39 10.43 -1.30 -17.51
N VAL A 40 9.42 -0.77 -18.21
CA VAL A 40 9.32 -0.88 -19.68
C VAL A 40 10.51 -0.21 -20.34
N PHE A 41 10.86 1.01 -19.91
CA PHE A 41 11.98 1.76 -20.48
C PHE A 41 13.32 1.02 -20.31
N ILE A 42 13.59 0.51 -19.11
CA ILE A 42 14.84 -0.20 -18.79
C ILE A 42 14.92 -1.54 -19.54
N ASN A 43 13.83 -2.31 -19.56
CA ASN A 43 13.83 -3.63 -20.19
C ASN A 43 13.68 -3.57 -21.72
N LYS A 44 13.28 -2.41 -22.28
CA LYS A 44 12.94 -2.24 -23.70
C LYS A 44 11.92 -3.28 -24.18
N LYS A 45 11.00 -3.66 -23.30
CA LYS A 45 9.94 -4.66 -23.54
C LYS A 45 8.60 -4.12 -23.08
N GLY A 46 7.55 -4.44 -23.82
CA GLY A 46 6.21 -3.96 -23.56
C GLY A 46 6.00 -2.49 -23.97
N PHE A 47 4.80 -2.00 -23.70
CA PHE A 47 4.37 -0.64 -23.94
C PHE A 47 3.49 -0.18 -22.77
N PHE A 48 3.98 0.78 -22.00
CA PHE A 48 3.26 1.34 -20.86
C PHE A 48 3.56 2.82 -20.72
N ASN A 49 2.72 3.65 -21.35
CA ASN A 49 2.78 5.10 -21.25
C ASN A 49 1.35 5.67 -21.22
N PRO A 50 0.58 5.41 -20.14
CA PRO A 50 -0.83 5.75 -20.13
C PRO A 50 -1.03 7.28 -20.06
N ALA A 51 -1.97 7.78 -20.86
CA ALA A 51 -2.39 9.17 -20.78
C ALA A 51 -3.13 9.45 -19.46
N TRP A 52 -3.19 10.72 -19.04
CA TRP A 52 -3.92 11.10 -17.81
C TRP A 52 -5.36 10.60 -17.78
N GLU A 53 -6.06 10.67 -18.91
CA GLU A 53 -7.43 10.16 -19.03
C GLU A 53 -7.53 8.64 -18.79
N GLU A 54 -6.56 7.88 -19.28
CA GLU A 54 -6.48 6.43 -19.09
C GLU A 54 -6.18 6.09 -17.63
N ILE A 55 -5.26 6.85 -17.00
CA ILE A 55 -4.97 6.73 -15.57
C ILE A 55 -6.24 6.94 -14.74
N TYR A 56 -7.05 7.96 -15.03
CA TYR A 56 -8.31 8.18 -14.30
C TYR A 56 -9.34 7.07 -14.54
N LYS A 57 -9.49 6.61 -15.79
CA LYS A 57 -10.38 5.49 -16.15
C LYS A 57 -10.01 4.19 -15.43
N VAL A 58 -8.72 3.94 -15.22
CA VAL A 58 -8.21 2.77 -14.49
C VAL A 58 -8.31 2.96 -12.98
N TYR A 59 -8.10 4.19 -12.50
CA TYR A 59 -8.12 4.49 -11.08
C TYR A 59 -9.49 4.24 -10.45
N LEU A 60 -10.59 4.52 -11.16
CA LEU A 60 -11.94 4.31 -10.63
C LEU A 60 -12.25 2.83 -10.27
N PRO A 61 -12.12 1.85 -11.18
CA PRO A 61 -12.29 0.43 -10.84
C PRO A 61 -11.22 -0.06 -9.85
N TYR A 62 -10.00 0.47 -9.92
CA TYR A 62 -8.97 0.19 -8.93
C TYR A 62 -9.38 0.64 -7.52
N ALA A 63 -9.92 1.85 -7.36
CA ALA A 63 -10.40 2.37 -6.09
C ALA A 63 -11.59 1.55 -5.56
N ALA A 64 -12.51 1.13 -6.44
CA ALA A 64 -13.60 0.22 -6.06
C ALA A 64 -13.05 -1.13 -5.55
N PHE A 65 -12.05 -1.69 -6.23
CA PHE A 65 -11.34 -2.89 -5.77
C PHE A 65 -10.68 -2.67 -4.39
N LEU A 66 -10.05 -1.52 -4.16
CA LEU A 66 -9.47 -1.20 -2.85
C LEU A 66 -10.51 -1.13 -1.74
N VAL A 67 -11.70 -0.58 -2.00
CA VAL A 67 -12.79 -0.57 -1.03
C VAL A 67 -13.20 -1.99 -0.67
N LEU A 68 -13.39 -2.86 -1.68
CA LEU A 68 -13.73 -4.27 -1.45
C LEU A 68 -12.63 -4.99 -0.66
N PHE A 69 -11.37 -4.80 -1.05
CA PHE A 69 -10.22 -5.36 -0.35
C PHE A 69 -10.16 -4.88 1.10
N ALA A 70 -10.40 -3.59 1.35
CA ALA A 70 -10.43 -3.02 2.69
C ALA A 70 -11.51 -3.65 3.57
N LEU A 71 -12.71 -3.87 3.01
CA LEU A 71 -13.82 -4.52 3.72
C LEU A 71 -13.48 -5.98 4.06
N VAL A 72 -12.94 -6.74 3.11
CA VAL A 72 -12.51 -8.13 3.33
C VAL A 72 -11.40 -8.20 4.36
N ALA A 73 -10.36 -7.36 4.24
CA ALA A 73 -9.25 -7.30 5.19
C ALA A 73 -9.73 -6.97 6.61
N ARG A 74 -10.72 -6.08 6.74
CA ARG A 74 -11.33 -5.76 8.03
C ARG A 74 -12.12 -6.94 8.60
N SER A 75 -12.89 -7.66 7.78
CA SER A 75 -13.63 -8.86 8.20
C SER A 75 -12.68 -9.97 8.64
N LEU A 76 -11.63 -10.25 7.87
CA LEU A 76 -10.59 -11.21 8.24
C LEU A 76 -9.90 -10.81 9.54
N LYS A 77 -9.59 -9.52 9.72
CA LYS A 77 -9.01 -9.02 10.96
C LYS A 77 -9.93 -9.26 12.17
N ARG A 78 -11.24 -9.04 12.02
CA ARG A 78 -12.22 -9.31 13.08
C ARG A 78 -12.31 -10.79 13.44
N LEU A 79 -12.17 -11.68 12.45
CA LEU A 79 -12.18 -13.13 12.67
C LEU A 79 -10.89 -13.62 13.35
N LEU A 80 -9.73 -13.09 12.96
CA LEU A 80 -8.42 -13.55 13.42
C LEU A 80 -7.95 -12.90 14.73
N ASP A 81 -8.43 -11.70 15.04
CA ASP A 81 -8.10 -10.96 16.26
C ASP A 81 -9.34 -10.21 16.78
N PRO A 82 -10.40 -10.95 17.20
CA PRO A 82 -11.67 -10.34 17.61
C PRO A 82 -11.52 -9.39 18.80
N GLU A 83 -10.61 -9.70 19.72
CA GLU A 83 -10.33 -8.90 20.90
C GLU A 83 -9.24 -7.83 20.68
N GLY A 84 -8.63 -7.77 19.49
CA GLY A 84 -7.58 -6.81 19.16
C GLY A 84 -6.27 -6.99 19.94
N ARG A 85 -6.09 -8.12 20.66
CA ARG A 85 -4.95 -8.38 21.54
C ARG A 85 -3.62 -8.31 20.79
N ARG A 86 -3.58 -8.79 19.53
CA ARG A 86 -2.35 -8.75 18.71
C ARG A 86 -2.00 -7.32 18.31
N GLN A 87 -3.01 -6.49 18.05
CA GLN A 87 -2.80 -5.07 17.74
C GLN A 87 -2.32 -4.27 18.96
N SER A 88 -2.92 -4.48 20.14
CA SER A 88 -2.47 -3.82 21.37
C SER A 88 -1.04 -4.21 21.74
N LEU A 89 -0.69 -5.49 21.66
CA LEU A 89 0.68 -5.95 21.89
C LEU A 89 1.67 -5.31 20.91
N ARG A 90 1.33 -5.25 19.62
CA ARG A 90 2.16 -4.55 18.62
C ARG A 90 2.36 -3.07 18.96
N GLN A 91 1.31 -2.36 19.34
CA GLN A 91 1.41 -0.95 19.71
C GLN A 91 2.26 -0.76 20.97
N GLN A 92 2.09 -1.62 21.97
CA GLN A 92 2.91 -1.59 23.18
C GLN A 92 4.39 -1.86 22.87
N ASP A 93 4.70 -2.82 21.99
CA ASP A 93 6.08 -3.09 21.56
C ASP A 93 6.71 -1.92 20.79
N VAL A 94 5.94 -1.26 19.92
CA VAL A 94 6.38 -0.05 19.21
C VAL A 94 6.62 1.11 20.18
N LEU A 95 5.71 1.34 21.13
CA LEU A 95 5.85 2.39 22.15
C LEU A 95 7.01 2.11 23.10
N ALA A 96 7.24 0.83 23.46
CA ALA A 96 8.36 0.40 24.27
C ALA A 96 9.71 0.39 23.51
N GLY A 97 9.72 0.76 22.23
CA GLY A 97 10.93 0.82 21.41
C GLY A 97 11.56 -0.54 21.12
N LYS A 98 10.80 -1.64 21.26
CA LYS A 98 11.22 -3.03 20.97
C LYS A 98 11.15 -3.38 19.48
N ARG A 99 10.62 -2.47 18.65
CA ARG A 99 10.53 -2.58 17.19
C ARG A 99 11.32 -1.47 16.52
N GLU A 100 11.55 -1.61 15.22
CA GLU A 100 12.31 -0.67 14.38
C GLU A 100 11.86 0.78 14.66
N ARG A 101 12.75 1.59 15.27
CA ARG A 101 12.41 2.98 15.66
C ARG A 101 12.23 3.91 14.45
N VAL A 102 12.79 3.51 13.31
CA VAL A 102 12.80 4.28 12.05
C VAL A 102 11.91 3.61 10.99
N PHE A 103 11.40 2.40 11.23
CA PHE A 103 10.57 1.67 10.27
C PHE A 103 9.28 1.20 10.93
N VAL A 104 8.13 1.58 10.34
CA VAL A 104 6.82 1.13 10.85
C VAL A 104 6.65 -0.39 10.67
N SER A 105 7.25 -0.96 9.61
CA SER A 105 7.45 -2.42 9.40
C SER A 105 8.12 -2.67 8.04
N LEU A 106 9.43 -2.95 7.98
CA LEU A 106 10.16 -3.22 6.73
C LEU A 106 9.45 -4.23 5.80
N GLY A 107 9.14 -5.41 6.34
CA GLY A 107 8.44 -6.45 5.56
C GLY A 107 7.03 -6.06 5.14
N GLY A 108 6.39 -5.16 5.88
CA GLY A 108 5.07 -4.64 5.55
C GLY A 108 5.15 -3.71 4.34
N SER A 109 6.12 -2.82 4.33
CA SER A 109 6.38 -1.89 3.22
C SER A 109 6.76 -2.63 1.94
N ILE A 110 7.60 -3.66 2.03
CA ILE A 110 7.97 -4.51 0.89
C ILE A 110 6.71 -5.20 0.32
N ALA A 111 5.95 -5.89 1.18
CA ALA A 111 4.77 -6.63 0.77
C ALA A 111 3.69 -5.72 0.17
N SER A 112 3.42 -4.57 0.78
CA SER A 112 2.46 -3.59 0.27
C SER A 112 2.89 -3.03 -1.07
N SER A 113 4.15 -2.60 -1.22
CA SER A 113 4.64 -2.03 -2.50
C SER A 113 4.55 -3.03 -3.64
N PHE A 114 4.95 -4.28 -3.37
CA PHE A 114 4.86 -5.36 -4.34
C PHE A 114 3.39 -5.64 -4.71
N PHE A 115 2.54 -5.84 -3.71
CA PHE A 115 1.10 -6.12 -3.90
C PHE A 115 0.40 -5.02 -4.70
N PHE A 116 0.63 -3.74 -4.35
CA PHE A 116 -0.03 -2.64 -5.05
C PHE A 116 0.49 -2.47 -6.48
N THR A 117 1.75 -2.84 -6.76
CA THR A 117 2.24 -2.86 -8.15
C THR A 117 1.51 -3.91 -8.96
N LEU A 118 1.34 -5.12 -8.42
CA LEU A 118 0.58 -6.17 -9.08
C LEU A 118 -0.88 -5.77 -9.29
N ALA A 119 -1.52 -5.21 -8.27
CA ALA A 119 -2.90 -4.73 -8.37
C ALA A 119 -3.04 -3.62 -9.42
N THR A 120 -2.07 -2.72 -9.51
CA THR A 120 -2.04 -1.64 -10.51
C THR A 120 -1.87 -2.22 -11.91
N SER A 121 -0.90 -3.12 -12.13
CA SER A 121 -0.72 -3.77 -13.43
C SER A 121 -1.94 -4.58 -13.84
N ALA A 122 -2.59 -5.27 -12.90
CA ALA A 122 -3.82 -6.01 -13.18
C ALA A 122 -4.95 -5.07 -13.60
N ALA A 123 -5.12 -3.93 -12.93
CA ALA A 123 -6.10 -2.94 -13.32
C ALA A 123 -5.83 -2.39 -14.73
N PHE A 124 -4.58 -2.07 -15.05
CA PHE A 124 -4.19 -1.60 -16.39
C PHE A 124 -4.27 -2.68 -17.47
N LEU A 125 -4.21 -3.96 -17.13
CA LEU A 125 -4.41 -5.06 -18.08
C LEU A 125 -5.90 -5.40 -18.27
N LEU A 126 -6.73 -5.21 -17.24
CA LEU A 126 -8.15 -5.58 -17.26
C LEU A 126 -9.07 -4.46 -17.79
N VAL A 127 -8.74 -3.20 -17.54
CA VAL A 127 -9.58 -2.06 -17.95
C VAL A 127 -9.59 -1.79 -19.48
N PRO A 128 -8.49 -2.00 -20.24
CA PRO A 128 -8.50 -1.88 -21.71
C PRO A 128 -9.62 -2.67 -22.39
N TYR A 129 -10.00 -3.84 -21.86
CA TYR A 129 -11.11 -4.65 -22.36
C TYR A 129 -12.45 -3.88 -22.42
N PHE A 130 -12.56 -2.78 -21.68
CA PHE A 130 -13.76 -1.95 -21.60
C PHE A 130 -13.57 -0.51 -22.13
N THR A 131 -12.33 -0.11 -22.46
CA THR A 131 -11.99 1.33 -22.67
C THR A 131 -11.02 1.61 -23.82
N TYR A 132 -10.60 0.58 -24.58
CA TYR A 132 -9.91 0.70 -25.88
C TYR A 132 -8.61 1.52 -25.89
N PHE A 133 -7.73 1.36 -24.89
CA PHE A 133 -6.35 1.87 -24.95
C PHE A 133 -5.32 0.73 -24.98
N ILE A 134 -4.16 0.98 -25.58
CA ILE A 134 -3.13 -0.06 -25.82
C ILE A 134 -2.16 -0.08 -24.65
N ILE A 135 -2.11 -1.21 -23.95
CA ILE A 135 -1.09 -1.51 -22.95
C ILE A 135 -0.53 -2.90 -23.22
N ASP A 136 0.79 -3.01 -23.14
CA ASP A 136 1.50 -4.28 -23.14
C ASP A 136 2.45 -4.31 -21.94
N LEU A 137 2.08 -5.09 -20.93
CA LEU A 137 2.88 -5.30 -19.72
C LEU A 137 3.24 -6.79 -19.60
N PRO A 138 4.37 -7.22 -20.20
CA PRO A 138 4.86 -8.57 -20.01
C PRO A 138 5.10 -8.88 -18.54
N LEU A 139 4.89 -10.13 -18.11
CA LEU A 139 5.06 -10.53 -16.71
C LEU A 139 6.44 -10.14 -16.13
N GLN A 140 7.49 -10.25 -16.94
CA GLN A 140 8.86 -9.85 -16.55
C GLN A 140 8.94 -8.36 -16.17
N VAL A 141 8.27 -7.50 -16.93
CA VAL A 141 8.21 -6.05 -16.68
C VAL A 141 7.43 -5.76 -15.41
N ILE A 142 6.32 -6.47 -15.19
CA ILE A 142 5.50 -6.33 -13.97
C ILE A 142 6.33 -6.69 -12.74
N LEU A 143 7.01 -7.84 -12.75
CA LEU A 143 7.83 -8.28 -11.64
C LEU A 143 8.99 -7.32 -11.38
N PHE A 144 9.67 -6.85 -12.44
CA PHE A 144 10.75 -5.88 -12.30
C PHE A 144 10.25 -4.52 -11.77
N GLY A 145 9.12 -4.03 -12.28
CA GLY A 145 8.46 -2.83 -11.78
C GLY A 145 8.06 -2.97 -10.31
N ALA A 146 7.59 -4.14 -9.88
CA ALA A 146 7.26 -4.40 -8.48
C ALA A 146 8.51 -4.37 -7.57
N LEU A 147 9.65 -4.86 -8.05
CA LEU A 147 10.94 -4.73 -7.37
C LEU A 147 11.41 -3.27 -7.28
N LEU A 148 11.26 -2.49 -8.36
CA LEU A 148 11.56 -1.06 -8.33
C LEU A 148 10.67 -0.30 -7.34
N ASN A 149 9.38 -0.64 -7.29
CA ASN A 149 8.42 0.02 -6.41
C ASN A 149 8.65 -0.34 -4.92
N ILE A 150 9.26 -1.50 -4.62
CA ILE A 150 9.74 -1.78 -3.25
C ILE A 150 10.74 -0.70 -2.82
N GLY A 151 11.67 -0.30 -3.69
CA GLY A 151 12.61 0.79 -3.39
C GLY A 151 11.88 2.09 -3.04
N ALA A 152 10.85 2.46 -3.80
CA ALA A 152 10.02 3.64 -3.50
C ALA A 152 9.27 3.51 -2.16
N GLY A 153 8.67 2.34 -1.88
CA GLY A 153 7.96 2.11 -0.62
C GLY A 153 8.88 2.08 0.61
N LEU A 154 10.12 1.60 0.46
CA LEU A 154 11.15 1.67 1.50
C LEU A 154 11.54 3.13 1.79
N LEU A 155 11.75 3.95 0.75
CA LEU A 155 12.03 5.37 0.91
C LEU A 155 10.89 6.10 1.66
N VAL A 156 9.64 5.86 1.29
CA VAL A 156 8.48 6.45 1.98
C VAL A 156 8.43 6.00 3.45
N SER A 157 8.76 4.75 3.73
CA SER A 157 8.77 4.22 5.11
C SER A 157 9.83 4.88 5.98
N VAL A 158 11.02 5.14 5.41
CA VAL A 158 12.09 5.90 6.08
C VAL A 158 11.63 7.32 6.35
N VAL A 159 11.03 8.00 5.36
CA VAL A 159 10.53 9.38 5.51
C VAL A 159 9.49 9.45 6.62
N VAL A 160 8.49 8.56 6.62
CA VAL A 160 7.47 8.52 7.68
C VAL A 160 8.11 8.24 9.04
N GLY A 161 9.08 7.32 9.12
CA GLY A 161 9.84 7.05 10.34
C GLY A 161 10.58 8.29 10.86
N LEU A 162 11.25 9.04 9.98
CA LEU A 162 11.93 10.29 10.33
C LEU A 162 10.97 11.37 10.83
N VAL A 163 9.81 11.53 10.18
CA VAL A 163 8.77 12.48 10.63
C VAL A 163 8.28 12.11 12.02
N ILE A 164 8.05 10.83 12.31
CA ILE A 164 7.63 10.38 13.65
C ILE A 164 8.71 10.67 14.69
N LEU A 165 9.99 10.49 14.36
CA LEU A 165 11.10 10.81 15.27
C LEU A 165 11.17 12.31 15.56
N LEU A 166 11.05 13.15 14.54
CA LEU A 166 11.03 14.61 14.69
C LEU A 166 9.84 15.08 15.54
N LEU A 167 8.66 14.54 15.31
CA LEU A 167 7.46 14.86 16.09
C LEU A 167 7.54 14.37 17.55
N ARG A 168 8.35 13.36 17.85
CA ARG A 168 8.59 12.91 19.24
C ARG A 168 9.63 13.77 19.97
N SER A 169 10.48 14.49 19.24
CA SER A 169 11.47 15.40 19.83
C SER A 169 10.92 16.81 20.10
N LEU A 170 9.68 17.08 19.69
CA LEU A 170 8.90 18.28 20.00
C LEU A 170 7.97 18.01 21.18
#